data_AF-A0AAW6Y3L2-F1
#
_entry.id   AF-A0AAW6Y3L2-F1
#
_cell.length_a   1.000
_cell.length_b   1.000
_cell.length_c   1.000
_cell.angle_alpha   90.00
_cell.angle_beta   90.00
_cell.angle_gamma   90.00
#
_symmetry.space_group_name_H-M   'P 1'
#
loop_
_entity.id
_entity.type
_entity.pdbx_description
1 polymer ?
#
loop_
_entity_poly.entity_id
_entity_poly.type
_entity_poly.pdbx_seq_one_letter_code
_entity_poly.pdbx_strand_id
1 'polypeptide(L)' 'MKNNCHILGGLFDFDNLKESIAINEQKMADDTFWNDQTNAQKIIEATNYMREKVDKYQTLSSALADAKTAVELY' A
#
# COMPACT_ATOMS: atom_id res chain seq x y z
N MET A 1 -14.42 -18.59 21.77
CA MET A 1 -13.95 -17.19 21.93
C MET A 1 -12.46 -17.16 21.69
N LYS A 2 -11.98 -16.10 21.01
CA LYS A 2 -10.58 -15.75 20.68
C LYS A 2 -10.09 -16.32 19.34
N ASN A 3 -9.66 -15.55 18.34
CA ASN A 3 -9.49 -14.11 18.18
C ASN A 3 -9.67 -13.78 16.69
N ASN A 4 -10.52 -12.80 16.37
CA ASN A 4 -10.53 -12.13 15.07
C ASN A 4 -9.20 -11.39 14.90
N CYS A 5 -8.18 -12.05 14.35
CA CYS A 5 -6.95 -11.40 13.91
C CYS A 5 -6.98 -11.25 12.38
N HIS A 6 -8.06 -10.64 11.87
CA HIS A 6 -8.15 -10.16 10.48
C HIS A 6 -8.48 -8.65 10.44
N ILE A 7 -8.37 -7.97 11.58
CA ILE A 7 -8.86 -6.60 11.76
C ILE A 7 -7.86 -5.56 11.20
N LEU A 8 -6.62 -5.96 10.87
CA LEU A 8 -5.65 -5.07 10.22
C LEU A 8 -5.72 -5.09 8.69
N GLY A 9 -6.36 -6.10 8.08
CA GLY A 9 -6.66 -6.14 6.64
C GLY A 9 -8.08 -5.68 6.29
N GLY A 10 -9.03 -5.77 7.23
CA GLY A 10 -10.43 -5.40 6.99
C GLY A 10 -10.76 -3.91 7.11
N LEU A 11 -9.96 -3.12 7.83
CA LEU A 11 -10.13 -1.66 7.94
C LEU A 11 -9.25 -0.88 6.96
N PHE A 12 -8.13 -1.47 6.58
CA PHE A 12 -7.20 -0.95 5.59
C PHE A 12 -7.06 -2.02 4.52
N ASP A 13 -7.78 -1.84 3.42
CA ASP A 13 -7.80 -2.77 2.30
C ASP A 13 -6.49 -2.67 1.50
N PHE A 14 -5.40 -3.13 2.11
CA PHE A 14 -4.06 -3.02 1.55
C PHE A 14 -3.88 -3.88 0.30
N ASP A 15 -4.62 -4.97 0.19
CA ASP A 15 -4.61 -5.81 -1.00
C ASP A 15 -5.25 -5.04 -2.17
N ASN A 16 -6.39 -4.36 -1.96
CA ASN A 16 -6.96 -3.48 -2.96
C ASN A 16 -6.08 -2.27 -3.27
N LEU A 17 -5.35 -1.71 -2.30
CA LEU A 17 -4.36 -0.65 -2.55
C LEU A 17 -3.23 -1.14 -3.45
N LYS A 18 -2.67 -2.33 -3.18
CA LYS A 18 -1.61 -2.92 -4.01
C LYS A 18 -2.10 -3.25 -5.42
N GLU A 19 -3.31 -3.80 -5.54
CA GLU A 19 -3.92 -4.07 -6.84
C GLU A 19 -4.15 -2.76 -7.63
N SER A 20 -4.67 -1.72 -6.97
CA SER A 20 -4.88 -0.41 -7.58
C SER A 20 -3.57 0.25 -8.04
N ILE A 21 -2.50 0.10 -7.26
CA ILE A 21 -1.15 0.55 -7.66
C ILE A 21 -0.70 -0.19 -8.91
N ALA A 22 -0.80 -1.53 -8.93
CA ALA A 22 -0.38 -2.34 -10.08
C ALA A 22 -1.17 -2.00 -11.36
N ILE A 23 -2.48 -1.80 -11.25
CA ILE A 23 -3.32 -1.36 -12.37
C ILE A 23 -2.88 0.00 -12.89
N ASN A 24 -2.58 0.95 -12.01
CA ASN A 24 -2.12 2.27 -12.42
C ASN A 24 -0.73 2.24 -13.04
N GLU A 25 0.18 1.39 -12.55
CA GLU A 25 1.50 1.18 -13.14
C GLU A 25 1.40 0.57 -14.55
N GLN A 26 0.48 -0.37 -14.76
CA GLN A 26 0.19 -0.89 -16.11
C GLN A 26 -0.34 0.21 -17.04
N LYS A 27 -1.21 1.10 -16.54
CA LYS A 27 -1.68 2.25 -17.33
C LYS A 27 -0.54 3.20 -17.68
N MET A 28 0.39 3.47 -16.75
CA MET A 28 1.55 4.33 -16.99
C MET A 28 2.52 3.76 -18.04
N ALA A 29 2.49 2.44 -18.25
CA ALA A 29 3.31 1.75 -19.25
C ALA A 29 2.71 1.81 -20.68
N ASP A 30 1.46 2.27 -20.83
CA ASP A 30 0.82 2.45 -22.14
C ASP A 30 1.29 3.76 -22.79
N ASP A 31 1.70 3.71 -24.06
CA ASP A 31 2.18 4.89 -24.81
C ASP A 31 1.11 6.00 -24.92
N THR A 32 -0.18 5.62 -24.94
CA THR A 32 -1.30 6.56 -25.04
C THR A 32 -1.60 7.28 -23.73
N PHE A 33 -1.08 6.79 -22.60
CA PHE A 33 -1.25 7.39 -21.28
C PHE A 33 -0.75 8.83 -21.23
N TRP A 34 0.36 9.09 -21.91
CA TRP A 34 1.02 10.40 -21.93
C TRP A 34 0.34 11.43 -22.85
N ASN A 35 -0.65 11.01 -23.65
CA ASN A 35 -1.40 11.91 -24.53
C ASN A 35 -2.27 12.91 -23.76
N ASP A 36 -2.71 12.55 -22.55
CA ASP A 36 -3.44 13.43 -21.66
C ASP A 36 -2.66 13.68 -20.37
N GLN A 37 -1.82 14.71 -20.42
CA GLN A 37 -0.96 15.10 -19.30
C GLN A 37 -1.74 15.38 -18.01
N THR A 38 -2.97 15.91 -18.11
CA THR A 38 -3.77 16.23 -16.91
C THR A 38 -4.27 14.95 -16.24
N ASN A 39 -4.74 13.98 -17.02
CA ASN A 39 -5.16 12.70 -16.47
C ASN A 39 -3.97 11.85 -16.02
N ALA A 40 -2.84 11.89 -16.75
CA ALA A 40 -1.61 11.24 -16.34
C ALA A 40 -1.14 11.72 -14.97
N GLN A 41 -1.10 13.04 -14.75
CA GLN A 41 -0.69 13.63 -13.46
C GLN A 41 -1.60 13.17 -12.31
N LYS A 42 -2.93 13.15 -12.51
CA LYS A 42 -3.87 12.66 -11.50
C LYS A 42 -3.62 11.19 -11.13
N ILE A 43 -3.37 10.34 -12.12
CA ILE A 43 -3.11 8.92 -11.89
C ILE A 43 -1.77 8.73 -11.17
N ILE A 44 -0.74 9.50 -11.53
CA ILE A 44 0.56 9.49 -10.85
C ILE A 44 0.41 9.91 -9.37
N GLU A 45 -0.27 11.02 -9.11
CA GLU A 45 -0.49 11.52 -7.75
C GLU A 45 -1.28 10.52 -6.89
N ALA A 46 -2.36 9.98 -7.44
CA ALA A 46 -3.15 8.94 -6.77
C ALA A 46 -2.29 7.71 -6.45
N THR A 47 -1.44 7.28 -7.38
CA THR A 47 -0.58 6.11 -7.19
C THR A 47 0.50 6.36 -6.13
N ASN A 48 1.13 7.54 -6.12
CA ASN A 48 2.10 7.90 -5.10
C ASN A 48 1.47 7.96 -3.71
N TYR A 49 0.26 8.52 -3.59
CA TYR A 49 -0.48 8.54 -2.34
C TYR A 49 -0.82 7.14 -1.82
N MET A 50 -1.16 6.20 -2.71
CA MET A 50 -1.40 4.80 -2.34
C MET A 50 -0.10 4.12 -1.88
N ARG A 51 1.03 4.32 -2.58
CA ARG A 51 2.33 3.78 -2.17
C ARG A 51 2.75 4.27 -0.79
N GLU A 52 2.60 5.57 -0.52
CA GLU A 52 2.92 6.15 0.78
C GLU A 52 2.15 5.48 1.94
N LYS A 53 0.88 5.11 1.72
CA LYS A 53 0.08 4.38 2.72
C LYS A 53 0.62 2.96 2.96
N VAL A 54 0.96 2.24 1.89
CA VAL A 54 1.50 0.89 1.96
C VAL A 54 2.84 0.90 2.70
N ASP A 55 3.72 1.84 2.35
CA ASP A 55 5.06 1.98 2.95
C ASP A 55 4.98 2.30 4.45
N LYS A 56 4.10 3.23 4.85
CA LYS A 56 3.87 3.57 6.27
C LYS A 56 3.39 2.36 7.06
N TYR A 57 2.49 1.57 6.50
CA TYR A 57 2.01 0.37 7.15
C TYR A 57 3.10 -0.69 7.30
N GLN A 58 3.88 -0.96 6.25
CA GLN A 58 4.98 -1.91 6.30
C GLN A 58 6.06 -1.49 7.31
N THR A 59 6.37 -0.21 7.37
CA THR A 59 7.32 0.34 8.35
C THR A 59 6.82 0.10 9.78
N LEU A 60 5.57 0.44 10.06
CA LEU A 60 4.98 0.23 11.39
C LEU A 60 4.88 -1.25 11.76
N SER A 61 4.50 -2.10 10.79
CA SER A 61 4.40 -3.55 10.99
C SER A 61 5.76 -4.17 11.31
N SER A 62 6.81 -3.74 10.62
CA SER A 62 8.19 -4.20 10.85
C SER A 62 8.68 -3.75 12.23
N ALA A 63 8.51 -2.47 12.57
CA ALA A 63 8.90 -1.95 13.89
C ALA A 63 8.20 -2.68 15.04
N LEU A 64 6.92 -3.06 14.86
CA LEU A 64 6.18 -3.85 15.84
C LEU A 64 6.73 -5.29 15.96
N ALA A 65 7.11 -5.91 14.83
CA ALA A 65 7.70 -7.25 14.82
C ALA A 65 9.07 -7.27 15.51
N ASP A 66 9.90 -6.25 15.25
CA ASP A 66 11.21 -6.08 15.89
C ASP A 66 11.05 -5.90 17.41
N ALA A 67 10.12 -5.03 17.83
CA ALA A 67 9.84 -4.80 19.26
C ALA A 67 9.37 -6.07 19.98
N LYS A 68 8.52 -6.89 19.32
CA LYS A 68 8.09 -8.19 19.88
C LYS A 68 9.26 -9.16 20.03
N THR A 69 10.08 -9.29 19.00
CA THR A 69 11.27 -10.15 19.02
C THR A 69 12.23 -9.73 20.14
N ALA A 70 12.44 -8.42 20.32
CA ALA A 70 13.26 -7.91 21.41
C ALA A 70 12.72 -8.31 22.78
N VAL A 71 11.40 -8.25 23.00
CA VAL A 71 10.77 -8.67 24.26
C VAL A 71 10.86 -10.18 24.48
N GLU A 72 10.74 -11.00 23.43
CA GLU A 72 10.82 -12.47 23.52
C GLU A 72 12.23 -12.99 23.85
N LEU A 73 13.27 -12.20 23.59
CA LEU A 73 14.67 -12.53 23.87
C LEU A 73 15.14 -12.14 25.28
N TYR A 74 14.31 -11.43 26.05
CA TYR A 74 14.55 -11.04 27.45
C TYR A 74 13.87 -12.02 28.43
#